data_AF-A0A954VGN3-F1
#
_entry.id   AF-A0A954VGN3-F1
#
_cell.length_a   1.000
_cell.length_b   1.000
_cell.length_c   1.000
_cell.angle_alpha   90.00
_cell.angle_beta   90.00
_cell.angle_gamma   90.00
#
_symmetry.space_group_name_H-M   'P 1'
#
loop_
_entity.id
_entity.type
_entity.pdbx_description
1 polymer ?
#
loop_
_entity_poly.entity_id
_entity_poly.type
_entity_poly.pdbx_seq_one_letter_code
_entity_poly.pdbx_strand_id
1 'polypeptide(L)'
;MFSGLGYQEMMLFGIIALMLFGSKLPDMARKFGGTYRDLRKKVDEFHREFRDWDKIEPQPTKKLVEASDDENDTVQTSSPKFVPPRDDDS
;
A
#
# COMPACT_ATOMS: atom_id res chain seq x y z
N MET A 1 17.91 10.50 34.92
CA MET A 1 16.55 9.94 35.12
C MET A 1 16.23 9.12 33.88
N PHE A 2 15.97 7.84 34.09
CA PHE A 2 15.88 6.79 33.07
C PHE A 2 14.78 7.09 32.05
N SER A 3 15.16 7.45 30.82
CA SER A 3 14.21 7.70 29.74
C SER A 3 14.03 6.40 28.95
N GLY A 4 12.91 5.71 29.18
CA GLY A 4 12.26 4.77 28.26
C GLY A 4 12.95 3.43 28.02
N LEU A 5 12.43 2.37 28.65
CA LEU A 5 12.61 0.96 28.28
C LEU A 5 14.03 0.61 27.82
N GLY A 6 14.97 0.72 28.76
CA GLY A 6 16.34 0.26 28.58
C GLY A 6 16.41 -1.27 28.49
N TYR A 7 17.56 -1.76 28.01
CA TYR A 7 17.86 -3.20 27.93
C TYR A 7 17.59 -3.94 29.26
N GLN A 8 17.87 -3.28 30.39
CA GLN A 8 17.63 -3.84 31.73
C GLN A 8 16.15 -4.14 32.01
N GLU A 9 15.24 -3.26 31.60
CA GLU A 9 13.80 -3.44 31.83
C GLU A 9 13.26 -4.59 30.96
N MET A 10 13.71 -4.69 29.70
CA MET A 10 13.38 -5.82 28.82
C MET A 10 13.85 -7.16 29.40
N MET A 11 15.04 -7.20 29.98
CA MET A 11 15.56 -8.42 30.63
C MET A 11 14.72 -8.80 31.85
N LEU A 12 14.33 -7.82 32.68
CA LEU A 12 13.46 -8.05 33.84
C LEU A 12 12.08 -8.60 33.42
N PHE A 13 11.45 -7.99 32.41
CA PHE A 13 10.18 -8.49 31.86
C PHE A 13 10.33 -9.89 31.26
N GLY A 14 11.46 -10.19 30.60
CA GLY A 14 11.75 -11.52 30.08
C GLY A 14 11.84 -12.58 31.19
N ILE A 15 12.48 -12.25 32.32
CA ILE A 15 12.57 -13.14 33.48
C ILE A 15 11.17 -13.36 34.10
N ILE A 16 10.39 -12.29 34.28
CA ILE A 16 9.02 -12.38 34.81
C ILE A 16 8.15 -13.24 33.88
N ALA A 17 8.24 -13.02 32.57
CA ALA A 17 7.53 -13.83 31.59
C ALA A 17 7.95 -15.30 31.66
N LEU A 18 9.24 -15.60 31.85
CA LEU A 18 9.69 -16.98 32.05
C LEU A 18 9.16 -17.58 33.36
N MET A 19 9.01 -16.79 34.42
CA MET A 19 8.47 -17.28 35.69
C MET A 19 6.96 -17.57 35.61
N LEU A 20 6.20 -16.75 34.88
CA LEU A 20 4.75 -16.92 34.71
C LEU A 20 4.40 -17.99 33.67
N PHE A 21 5.08 -17.99 32.52
CA PHE A 21 4.77 -18.85 31.39
C PHE A 21 5.66 -20.10 31.31
N GLY A 22 6.86 -20.08 31.91
CA GLY A 22 7.80 -21.20 31.87
C GLY A 22 8.13 -21.64 30.45
N SER A 23 8.02 -22.95 30.21
CA SER A 23 8.27 -23.56 28.91
C SER A 23 7.22 -23.22 27.84
N LYS A 24 6.09 -22.59 28.20
CA LYS A 24 5.05 -22.17 27.25
C LYS A 24 5.35 -20.83 26.58
N LEU A 25 6.32 -20.07 27.09
CA LEU A 25 6.74 -18.79 26.50
C LEU A 25 7.17 -18.91 25.01
N PRO A 26 8.04 -19.86 24.61
CA PRO A 26 8.40 -20.03 23.19
C PRO A 26 7.22 -20.44 22.32
N ASP A 27 6.27 -21.21 22.84
CA ASP A 27 5.06 -21.57 22.12
C ASP A 27 4.18 -20.34 21.86
N MET A 28 4.01 -19.47 22.86
CA MET A 28 3.30 -18.20 22.71
C MET A 28 4.04 -17.27 21.75
N ALA A 29 5.36 -17.14 21.86
CA ALA A 29 6.17 -16.33 20.95
C ALA A 29 6.06 -16.81 19.50
N ARG A 30 6.02 -18.13 19.25
CA ARG A 30 5.81 -18.69 17.92
C ARG A 30 4.41 -18.38 17.37
N LYS A 31 3.37 -18.49 18.19
CA LYS A 31 1.98 -18.18 17.81
C LYS A 31 1.80 -16.69 17.49
N PHE A 32 2.30 -15.81 18.37
CA PHE A 32 2.26 -14.35 18.15
C PHE A 32 3.18 -13.91 17.01
N GLY A 33 4.36 -14.51 16.87
CA GLY A 33 5.27 -14.22 15.77
C GLY A 33 4.72 -14.66 14.40
N GLY A 34 4.06 -15.82 14.35
CA GLY A 34 3.35 -16.29 13.16
C GLY A 34 2.24 -15.32 12.74
N THR A 35 1.35 -14.96 13.67
CA THR A 35 0.27 -14.00 13.40
C THR A 35 0.79 -12.62 13.00
N TYR A 36 1.82 -12.09 13.66
CA TYR A 36 2.46 -10.83 13.26
C TYR A 36 3.06 -10.88 11.84
N ARG A 37 3.67 -12.00 11.46
CA ARG A 37 4.21 -12.19 10.10
C ARG A 37 3.09 -12.15 9.06
N ASP A 38 1.99 -12.81 9.34
CA ASP A 38 0.84 -12.86 8.42
C ASP A 38 0.15 -11.49 8.34
N LEU A 39 0.02 -10.78 9.45
CA LEU A 39 -0.45 -9.39 9.50
C LEU A 39 0.45 -8.48 8.66
N ARG A 40 1.78 -8.57 8.84
CA ARG A 40 2.73 -7.75 8.07
C ARG A 40 2.62 -8.01 6.57
N LYS A 41 2.48 -9.27 6.14
CA LYS A 41 2.29 -9.62 4.72
C LYS A 41 1.01 -9.00 4.16
N LYS A 42 -0.11 -9.14 4.87
CA LYS A 42 -1.38 -8.54 4.46
C LYS A 42 -1.28 -7.02 4.38
N VAL A 43 -0.67 -6.38 5.36
CA VAL A 43 -0.45 -4.93 5.37
C VAL A 43 0.41 -4.49 4.18
N ASP A 44 1.48 -5.23 3.85
CA ASP A 44 2.34 -4.93 2.70
C ASP A 44 1.61 -5.06 1.35
N GLU A 45 0.71 -6.05 1.23
CA GLU A 45 -0.17 -6.22 0.10
C GLU A 45 -1.16 -5.05 -0.03
N PHE A 46 -1.80 -4.63 1.06
CA PHE A 46 -2.63 -3.42 1.07
C PHE A 46 -1.84 -2.19 0.61
N HIS A 47 -0.63 -1.97 1.13
CA HIS A 47 0.18 -0.82 0.70
C HIS A 47 0.51 -0.86 -0.80
N ARG A 48 0.57 -2.04 -1.41
CA ARG A 48 0.79 -2.20 -2.85
C ARG A 48 -0.46 -1.86 -3.65
N GLU A 49 -1.61 -2.37 -3.23
CA GLU A 49 -2.90 -2.10 -3.87
C GLU A 49 -3.27 -0.61 -3.79
N PHE A 50 -3.10 0.04 -2.63
CA PHE A 50 -3.34 1.48 -2.48
C PHE A 50 -2.43 2.32 -3.39
N ARG A 51 -1.16 1.93 -3.55
CA ARG A 51 -0.22 2.61 -4.44
C ARG A 51 -0.56 2.42 -5.92
N ASP A 52 -1.16 1.29 -6.31
CA ASP A 52 -1.63 1.08 -7.68
C ASP A 52 -2.95 1.81 -7.95
N TRP A 53 -3.81 1.96 -6.93
CA TRP A 53 -5.04 2.75 -7.04
C TRP A 53 -4.76 4.25 -7.21
N ASP A 54 -3.76 4.77 -6.52
CA ASP A 54 -3.31 6.17 -6.62
C ASP A 54 -2.60 6.47 -7.96
N LYS A 55 -2.24 5.42 -8.73
CA LYS A 55 -1.71 5.54 -10.11
C LYS A 55 -2.80 5.56 -11.17
N ILE A 56 -4.08 5.41 -10.80
CA ILE A 56 -5.21 5.55 -11.71
C ILE A 56 -5.58 7.05 -11.81
N GLU A 57 -4.59 7.89 -12.12
CA GLU A 57 -4.83 9.15 -12.82
C GLU A 57 -4.52 8.93 -14.30
N PRO A 58 -5.40 9.37 -15.21
CA PRO A 58 -5.33 9.03 -16.62
C PRO A 58 -4.15 9.74 -17.25
N GLN A 59 -3.09 9.02 -17.60
CA GLN A 59 -2.08 9.57 -18.50
C GLN A 59 -2.75 9.84 -19.86
N PRO A 60 -2.86 11.10 -20.30
CA PRO A 60 -3.38 11.40 -21.62
C PRO A 60 -2.36 10.94 -22.66
N THR A 61 -2.81 10.09 -23.58
CA THR A 61 -2.12 9.71 -24.81
C THR A 61 -1.75 10.95 -25.63
N LYS A 62 -0.57 11.55 -25.40
CA LYS A 62 0.02 12.56 -26.30
C LYS A 62 1.55 12.46 -26.31
N LYS A 63 2.06 11.48 -27.04
CA LYS A 63 3.29 11.64 -27.83
C LYS A 63 2.96 11.31 -29.28
N LEU A 64 2.39 12.29 -29.97
CA LEU A 64 2.42 12.38 -31.43
C LEU A 64 3.86 12.80 -31.78
N VAL A 65 4.71 11.84 -32.15
CA VAL A 65 5.23 11.70 -33.51
C VAL A 65 5.78 13.02 -34.03
N GLU A 66 7.04 13.33 -33.67
CA GLU A 66 7.90 14.09 -34.57
C GLU A 66 8.21 13.18 -35.76
N ALA A 67 7.89 13.66 -36.95
CA ALA A 67 8.01 12.93 -38.19
C ALA A 67 9.45 12.49 -38.45
N SER A 68 9.66 11.17 -38.51
CA SER A 68 10.60 10.50 -39.41
C SER A 68 10.06 9.08 -39.61
N ASP A 69 9.74 8.75 -40.87
CA ASP A 69 9.10 7.53 -41.39
C ASP A 69 9.20 6.26 -40.52
N ASP A 70 8.04 5.73 -40.09
CA ASP A 70 7.80 4.28 -39.96
C ASP A 70 6.28 4.00 -39.92
N GLU A 71 5.82 3.07 -40.77
CA GLU A 71 4.42 2.66 -40.94
C GLU A 71 3.85 1.95 -39.70
N ASN A 72 2.69 2.38 -39.15
CA ASN A 72 1.48 1.56 -38.92
C ASN A 72 0.39 2.35 -38.13
N ASP A 73 -0.81 2.38 -38.70
CA ASP A 73 -2.12 2.86 -38.21
C ASP A 73 -2.29 3.32 -36.74
N THR A 74 -2.65 4.60 -36.56
CA THR A 74 -3.27 5.10 -35.32
C THR A 74 -4.74 5.48 -35.56
N VAL A 75 -5.64 4.65 -35.03
CA VAL A 75 -7.09 4.85 -35.10
C VAL A 75 -7.51 6.07 -34.27
N GLN A 76 -8.00 7.11 -34.95
CA GLN A 76 -8.60 8.28 -34.31
C GLN A 76 -9.99 7.94 -33.75
N THR A 77 -10.15 7.87 -32.42
CA THR A 77 -11.48 7.84 -31.79
C THR A 77 -11.94 9.28 -31.51
N SER A 78 -12.75 9.82 -32.43
CA SER A 78 -13.42 11.10 -32.28
C SER A 78 -14.62 10.93 -31.35
N SER A 79 -14.43 11.17 -30.05
CA SER A 79 -15.56 11.21 -29.11
C SER A 79 -16.35 12.52 -29.28
N PRO A 80 -17.69 12.50 -29.37
CA PRO A 80 -18.50 13.69 -29.60
C PRO A 80 -18.33 14.71 -28.48
N LYS A 81 -18.11 15.98 -28.83
CA LYS A 81 -18.10 17.07 -27.83
C LYS A 81 -19.51 17.28 -27.30
N PHE A 82 -19.68 17.02 -26.01
CA PHE A 82 -20.87 17.35 -25.24
C PHE A 82 -21.05 18.88 -25.22
N VAL A 83 -22.22 19.35 -25.67
CA VAL A 83 -22.64 20.73 -25.47
C VAL A 83 -23.65 20.72 -24.33
N PRO A 84 -23.34 21.35 -23.18
CA PRO A 84 -24.31 21.43 -22.09
C PRO A 84 -25.54 22.22 -22.55
N PRO A 85 -26.76 21.81 -22.14
CA PRO A 85 -27.96 22.59 -22.40
C PRO A 85 -27.77 24.02 -21.92
N ARG A 86 -28.10 25.01 -22.77
CA ARG A 86 -28.18 26.40 -22.34
C ARG A 86 -29.46 26.52 -21.51
N ASP A 87 -29.31 27.04 -20.28
CA ASP A 87 -30.44 27.40 -19.43
C ASP A 87 -31.14 28.64 -20.03
N ASP A 88 -31.94 28.44 -21.08
CA ASP A 88 -32.92 29.41 -21.56
C ASP A 88 -34.27 29.05 -20.96
N ASP A 89 -34.49 29.38 -19.68
CA ASP A 89 -35.82 29.46 -19.05
C ASP A 89 -35.74 30.31 -17.76
N SER A 90 -35.97 31.62 -17.88
CA SER A 90 -36.63 32.51 -16.90
C SER A 90 -36.81 33.92 -17.46
#